data_AF-A6KL98-F1
#
_entry.id   AF-A6KL98-F1
#
_cell.length_a   1.000
_cell.length_b   1.000
_cell.length_c   1.000
_cell.angle_alpha   90.00
_cell.angle_beta   90.00
_cell.angle_gamma   90.00
#
_symmetry.space_group_name_H-M   'P 1'
#
loop_
_entity.id
_entity.type
_entity.pdbx_description
1 polymer ?
#
loop_
_entity_poly.entity_id
_entity_poly.type
_entity_poly.pdbx_seq_one_letter_code
_entity_poly.pdbx_strand_id
1 'polypeptide(L)' 'MMAGAAEDVRLLFGAGVRAALEAWPALQIAVENGFGGVHSQEKAEWLGGAVEDYFIANADLELEEIEDFLGTVK' A
#
# COMPACT_ATOMS: atom_id res chain seq x y z
N MET A 1 20.71 4.95 -19.95
CA MET A 1 20.68 5.54 -18.59
C MET A 1 19.26 5.87 -18.10
N MET A 2 18.26 6.16 -18.95
CA MET A 2 16.91 6.52 -18.48
C MET A 2 16.11 5.39 -17.81
N ALA A 3 16.38 4.13 -18.14
CA ALA A 3 15.67 2.98 -17.54
C ALA A 3 16.00 2.79 -16.05
N GLY A 4 17.26 3.01 -15.63
CA GLY A 4 17.67 2.87 -14.23
C GLY A 4 17.02 3.91 -13.32
N ALA A 5 16.94 5.18 -13.76
CA ALA A 5 16.32 6.24 -12.97
C ALA A 5 14.81 6.01 -12.75
N ALA A 6 14.10 5.43 -13.73
CA ALA A 6 12.69 5.09 -13.58
C ALA A 6 12.46 3.93 -12.60
N GLU A 7 13.40 2.98 -12.54
CA GLU A 7 13.38 1.88 -11.58
C GLU A 7 13.63 2.39 -10.15
N ASP A 8 14.61 3.29 -9.97
CA ASP A 8 14.89 3.92 -8.68
C ASP A 8 13.70 4.71 -8.13
N VAL A 9 12.98 5.43 -9.00
CA VAL A 9 11.77 6.18 -8.61
C VAL A 9 10.65 5.25 -8.16
N ARG A 10 10.45 4.11 -8.83
CA ARG A 10 9.45 3.11 -8.44
C ARG A 10 9.79 2.50 -7.08
N LEU A 11 11.05 2.15 -6.86
CA LEU A 11 11.51 1.62 -5.56
C LEU A 11 11.30 2.62 -4.43
N LEU A 12 11.60 3.91 -4.66
CA LEU A 12 11.37 4.97 -3.68
C LEU A 12 9.87 5.17 -3.41
N PHE A 13 9.04 5.11 -4.44
CA PHE A 13 7.59 5.20 -4.30
C PHE A 13 7.02 4.05 -3.47
N GLY A 14 7.37 2.80 -3.79
CA GLY A 14 6.96 1.63 -3.01
C GLY A 14 7.43 1.70 -1.55
N ALA A 15 8.65 2.19 -1.30
CA ALA A 15 9.13 2.42 0.06
C ALA A 15 8.30 3.49 0.80
N GLY A 16 7.90 4.56 0.11
CA GLY A 16 7.02 5.59 0.66
C GLY A 16 5.63 5.07 1.01
N VAL A 17 5.03 4.25 0.13
CA VAL A 17 3.73 3.60 0.38
C VAL A 17 3.79 2.72 1.63
N ARG A 18 4.83 1.88 1.74
CA ARG A 18 5.02 1.02 2.91
C ARG A 18 5.18 1.82 4.19
N ALA A 19 6.01 2.87 4.18
CA ALA A 19 6.20 3.74 5.33
C ALA A 19 4.88 4.43 5.76
N ALA A 20 4.03 4.82 4.82
CA ALA A 20 2.73 5.40 5.12
C ALA A 20 1.77 4.38 5.79
N LEU A 21 1.75 3.14 5.32
CA LEU A 21 0.94 2.05 5.92
C LEU A 21 1.47 1.65 7.30
N GLU A 22 2.79 1.56 7.48
CA GLU A 22 3.43 1.32 8.78
C GLU A 22 3.09 2.42 9.79
N ALA A 23 3.01 3.68 9.34
CA ALA A 23 2.63 4.81 10.16
C ALA A 23 1.12 4.91 10.45
N TRP A 24 0.27 4.07 9.84
CA TRP A 24 -1.18 4.12 10.01
C TRP A 24 -1.63 3.37 11.27
N PRO A 25 -2.03 4.07 12.37
CA PRO A 25 -2.25 3.42 13.65
C PRO A 25 -3.40 2.39 13.63
N ALA A 26 -4.46 2.65 12.87
CA ALA A 26 -5.60 1.73 12.76
C ALA A 26 -5.20 0.40 12.11
N LEU A 27 -4.32 0.45 11.10
CA LEU A 27 -3.79 -0.76 10.46
C LEU A 27 -2.92 -1.55 11.43
N GLN A 28 -2.03 -0.88 12.17
CA GLN A 28 -1.18 -1.55 13.16
C GLN A 28 -2.01 -2.24 14.26
N ILE A 29 -3.01 -1.54 14.81
CA ILE A 29 -3.95 -2.10 15.79
C ILE A 29 -4.68 -3.32 15.22
N ALA A 30 -5.14 -3.27 13.97
CA ALA A 30 -5.84 -4.37 13.33
C ALA A 30 -4.95 -5.61 13.13
N VAL A 31 -3.67 -5.41 12.81
CA VAL A 31 -2.69 -6.49 12.68
C VAL A 31 -2.38 -7.11 14.04
N GLU A 32 -2.07 -6.27 15.05
CA GLU A 32 -1.75 -6.69 16.41
C GLU A 32 -2.89 -7.46 17.09
N ASN A 33 -4.13 -7.04 16.86
CA ASN A 33 -5.31 -7.71 17.41
C ASN A 33 -5.84 -8.85 16.53
N GLY A 34 -5.19 -9.14 15.40
CA GLY A 34 -5.57 -10.22 14.50
C GLY A 34 -6.94 -10.04 13.84
N PHE A 35 -7.41 -8.79 13.65
CA PHE A 35 -8.71 -8.50 13.02
C PHE A 35 -8.77 -8.98 11.56
N GLY A 36 -7.62 -9.11 10.90
CA GLY A 36 -7.48 -9.70 9.56
C GLY A 36 -7.54 -11.24 9.53
N GLY A 37 -7.67 -11.90 10.69
CA GLY A 37 -7.59 -13.35 10.85
C GLY A 37 -6.15 -13.86 11.01
N VAL A 38 -5.95 -15.17 10.83
CA VAL A 38 -4.64 -15.84 11.02
C VAL A 38 -3.52 -15.33 10.09
N HIS A 39 -3.87 -14.62 9.02
CA HIS A 39 -2.95 -14.05 8.03
C HIS A 39 -2.89 -12.51 8.12
N SER A 40 -3.23 -11.90 9.27
CA SER A 40 -3.28 -10.44 9.40
C SER A 40 -1.97 -9.75 9.02
N GLN A 41 -0.83 -10.34 9.40
CA GLN A 41 0.52 -9.86 9.06
C GLN A 41 0.77 -9.91 7.55
N GLU A 42 0.52 -11.06 6.92
CA GLU A 42 0.72 -11.26 5.47
C GLU A 42 -0.19 -10.34 4.65
N LYS A 43 -1.42 -10.09 5.13
CA LYS A 43 -2.34 -9.14 4.51
C LYS A 43 -1.83 -7.70 4.57
N ALA A 44 -1.22 -7.29 5.68
CA ALA A 44 -0.66 -5.95 5.81
C ALA A 44 0.54 -5.75 4.87
N GLU A 45 1.39 -6.76 4.74
CA GLU A 45 2.51 -6.74 3.77
C GLU A 45 2.01 -6.72 2.33
N TRP A 46 1.00 -7.53 2.02
CA TRP A 46 0.36 -7.55 0.70
C TRP A 46 -0.27 -6.20 0.34
N LEU A 47 -0.88 -5.50 1.31
CA LEU A 47 -1.52 -4.21 1.10
C LEU A 47 -0.55 -3.16 0.53
N GLY A 48 0.72 -3.18 0.96
CA GLY A 48 1.74 -2.28 0.41
C GLY A 48 1.95 -2.44 -1.09
N GLY A 49 2.04 -3.69 -1.56
CA GLY A 49 2.14 -3.99 -2.99
C GLY A 49 0.84 -3.67 -3.75
N ALA A 50 -0.31 -3.98 -3.15
CA ALA A 50 -1.61 -3.71 -3.77
C ALA A 50 -1.85 -2.20 -3.99
N VAL A 51 -1.48 -1.36 -3.03
CA VAL A 51 -1.55 0.11 -3.17
C VAL A 51 -0.56 0.59 -4.23
N GLU A 52 0.68 0.11 -4.22
CA GLU A 52 1.69 0.45 -5.24
C GLU A 52 1.20 0.13 -6.65
N ASP A 53 0.67 -1.08 -6.86
CA ASP A 53 0.12 -1.52 -8.14
C ASP A 53 -1.08 -0.66 -8.58
N TYR A 54 -1.94 -0.25 -7.63
CA TYR A 54 -3.08 0.61 -7.92
C TYR A 54 -2.65 1.99 -8.43
N PHE A 55 -1.64 2.60 -7.82
CA PHE A 55 -1.07 3.87 -8.29
C PHE A 55 -0.35 3.75 -9.64
N ILE A 56 0.25 2.60 -9.95
CA ILE A 56 0.93 2.39 -11.23
C ILE A 56 -0.09 2.11 -12.35
N ALA A 57 -1.19 1.42 -12.05
CA ALA A 57 -2.21 1.04 -13.00
C ALA A 57 -3.17 2.18 -13.38
N ASN A 58 -3.31 3.20 -12.51
CA ASN A 58 -4.24 4.30 -12.68
C ASN A 58 -3.51 5.65 -12.68
N ALA A 59 -3.81 6.50 -13.66
CA ALA A 59 -3.31 7.87 -13.70
C ALA A 59 -4.35 8.83 -13.11
N ASP A 60 -3.88 9.98 -12.63
CA ASP A 60 -4.73 11.09 -12.16
C ASP A 60 -5.70 10.72 -11.02
N LEU A 61 -5.29 9.78 -10.16
CA LEU A 61 -6.08 9.34 -8.99
C LEU A 61 -6.44 10.50 -8.06
N GLU A 62 -7.71 10.59 -7.71
CA GLU A 62 -8.21 11.44 -6.64
C GLU A 62 -8.19 10.71 -5.29
N LEU A 63 -8.30 11.48 -4.20
CA LEU A 63 -8.26 10.94 -2.84
C LEU A 63 -9.39 9.93 -2.59
N GLU A 64 -10.60 10.23 -3.06
CA GLU A 64 -11.79 9.37 -2.88
C GLU A 64 -11.59 8.00 -3.54
N GLU A 65 -10.92 7.93 -4.69
CA GLU A 65 -10.64 6.66 -5.40
C GLU A 65 -9.68 5.77 -4.60
N ILE A 66 -8.69 6.37 -3.93
CA ILE A 66 -7.77 5.64 -3.05
C ILE A 66 -8.48 5.15 -1.79
N GLU A 67 -9.33 5.99 -1.20
CA GLU A 67 -10.14 5.61 -0.03
C GLU A 67 -11.09 4.46 -0.35
N ASP A 68 -11.78 4.53 -1.50
CA ASP A 68 -12.66 3.46 -1.98
C ASP A 68 -11.89 2.17 -2.20
N PHE A 69 -10.73 2.22 -2.88
CA PHE A 69 -9.87 1.05 -3.05
C PHE A 69 -9.50 0.41 -1.70
N LEU A 70 -9.02 1.22 -0.75
CA LEU A 70 -8.67 0.77 0.60
C LEU A 70 -9.86 0.18 1.38
N GLY A 71 -11.09 0.62 1.11
CA GLY A 71 -12.31 0.04 1.68
C GLY A 71 -12.69 -1.32 1.08
N THR A 72 -12.24 -1.62 -0.14
CA THR A 72 -12.58 -2.88 -0.84
C THR A 72 -11.59 -4.02 -0.58
N VAL A 73 -10.35 -3.70 -0.25
CA VAL A 73 -9.31 -4.70 0.09
C VAL A 73 -9.62 -5.36 1.45
N LYS A 74 -9.57 -6.70 1.53
CA LYS A 74 -10.00 -7.50 2.70
C LYS A 74 -8.98 -8.54 3.16
#